data_AF-A0A6J4KB82-F1
#
_entry.id   AF-A0A6J4KB82-F1
#
_cell.length_a   1.000
_cell.length_b   1.000
_cell.length_c   1.000
_cell.angle_alpha   90.00
_cell.angle_beta   90.00
_cell.angle_gamma   90.00
#
_symmetry.space_group_name_H-M   'P 1'
#
loop_
_entity.id
_entity.type
_entity.pdbx_description
1 polymer ?
#
loop_
_entity_poly.entity_id
_entity_poly.type
_entity_poly.pdbx_seq_one_letter_code
_entity_poly.pdbx_strand_id
1 'polypeptide(L)'
;DGLLISTPEYAHGVPGVLKNALDWLVSGSEFINKPIALLNTSPRATYAQASLTEIVTVMTGRIVSEASITIPLLGRNLDAYGIVADPEIPAALKAAIATFVNAIQQG
;
A
#
# COMPACT_ATOMS: atom_id res chain seq x y z
N ASP A 1 -12.32 5.81 8.67
CA ASP A 1 -11.13 4.92 8.72
C ASP A 1 -10.72 4.46 7.32
N GLY A 2 -9.50 3.94 7.19
CA GLY A 2 -8.97 3.43 5.92
C GLY A 2 -8.05 2.22 6.14
N LEU A 3 -7.63 1.57 5.06
CA LEU A 3 -6.72 0.43 5.07
C LEU A 3 -5.44 0.78 4.29
N LEU A 4 -4.29 0.52 4.89
CA LEU A 4 -2.99 0.71 4.25
C LEU A 4 -2.35 -0.66 4.04
N ILE A 5 -2.05 -0.98 2.78
CA ILE A 5 -1.48 -2.27 2.39
C ILE A 5 -0.04 -2.04 1.97
N SER A 6 0.90 -2.66 2.68
CA SER A 6 2.30 -2.71 2.27
C SER A 6 2.71 -4.13 1.92
N THR A 7 3.22 -4.34 0.72
CA THR A 7 3.58 -5.69 0.25
C THR A 7 4.84 -5.69 -0.62
N PRO A 8 5.70 -6.71 -0.51
CA PRO A 8 6.72 -6.99 -1.52
C PRO A 8 6.09 -7.58 -2.78
N GLU A 9 6.90 -7.73 -3.82
CA GLU A 9 6.62 -8.54 -5.00
C GLU A 9 7.34 -9.88 -4.91
N TYR A 10 6.61 -10.99 -5.06
CA TYR A 10 7.18 -12.34 -5.11
C TYR A 10 6.86 -12.99 -6.46
N ALA A 11 7.91 -13.32 -7.22
CA ALA A 11 7.79 -13.93 -8.56
C ALA A 11 6.81 -13.19 -9.48
N HIS A 12 6.89 -11.84 -9.52
CA HIS A 12 5.97 -10.97 -10.27
C HIS A 12 4.49 -11.05 -9.83
N GLY A 13 4.23 -11.49 -8.59
CA GLY A 13 2.89 -11.60 -8.04
C GLY A 13 2.76 -10.98 -6.65
N VAL A 14 1.49 -10.76 -6.27
CA VAL A 14 1.10 -10.47 -4.89
C VAL A 14 1.42 -11.70 -4.03
N PRO A 15 2.01 -11.55 -2.84
CA PRO A 15 2.26 -12.67 -1.93
C PRO A 15 0.97 -13.46 -1.66
N GLY A 16 1.05 -14.78 -1.78
CA GLY A 16 -0.12 -15.66 -1.66
C GLY A 16 -0.89 -15.50 -0.34
N VAL A 17 -0.17 -15.22 0.75
CA VAL A 17 -0.78 -14.94 2.08
C VAL A 17 -1.66 -13.69 2.06
N LEU A 18 -1.24 -12.62 1.36
CA LEU A 18 -2.02 -11.39 1.24
C LEU A 18 -3.21 -11.62 0.32
N LYS A 19 -3.01 -12.29 -0.83
CA LYS A 19 -4.11 -12.63 -1.74
C LYS A 19 -5.18 -13.46 -1.05
N ASN A 20 -4.79 -14.48 -0.30
CA ASN A 20 -5.72 -15.30 0.47
C ASN A 20 -6.48 -14.47 1.53
N ALA A 21 -5.83 -13.54 2.21
CA ALA A 21 -6.50 -12.65 3.16
C ALA A 21 -7.54 -11.74 2.46
N LEU A 22 -7.22 -11.21 1.27
CA LEU A 22 -8.15 -10.42 0.46
C LEU A 22 -9.33 -11.26 -0.03
N ASP A 23 -9.11 -12.52 -0.40
CA ASP A 23 -10.18 -13.42 -0.88
C ASP A 23 -11.28 -13.65 0.17
N TRP A 24 -10.92 -13.65 1.46
CA TRP A 24 -11.90 -13.72 2.54
C TRP A 24 -12.75 -12.46 2.72
N LEU A 25 -12.27 -11.32 2.22
CA LEU A 25 -12.96 -10.02 2.30
C LEU A 25 -13.85 -9.76 1.07
N VAL A 26 -13.86 -10.64 0.09
CA VAL A 26 -14.70 -10.50 -1.11
C VAL A 26 -16.16 -10.48 -0.70
N SER A 27 -16.90 -9.48 -1.20
CA SER A 27 -18.30 -9.20 -0.84
C SER A 27 -18.52 -8.78 0.63
N GLY A 28 -17.44 -8.58 1.40
CA GLY A 28 -17.50 -8.04 2.75
C GLY A 28 -17.81 -6.54 2.74
N SER A 29 -18.84 -6.14 3.48
CA SER A 29 -19.25 -4.73 3.61
C SER A 29 -18.14 -3.83 4.15
N GLU A 30 -17.18 -4.40 4.88
CA GLU A 30 -16.02 -3.72 5.45
C GLU A 30 -15.00 -3.26 4.40
N PHE A 31 -15.07 -3.77 3.16
CA PHE A 31 -14.14 -3.45 2.08
C PHE A 31 -14.74 -2.50 1.03
N ILE A 32 -16.06 -2.53 0.86
CA ILE A 32 -16.79 -1.72 -0.12
C ILE A 32 -16.57 -0.23 0.14
N ASN A 33 -16.10 0.49 -0.88
CA ASN A 33 -15.76 1.91 -0.86
C ASN A 33 -14.70 2.30 0.19
N LYS A 34 -14.06 1.33 0.85
CA LYS A 34 -13.07 1.61 1.89
C LYS A 34 -11.88 2.35 1.28
N PRO A 35 -11.45 3.50 1.84
CA PRO A 35 -10.25 4.18 1.39
C PRO A 35 -9.04 3.28 1.60
N ILE A 36 -8.25 3.05 0.55
CA ILE A 36 -7.09 2.16 0.56
C ILE A 36 -5.87 2.87 0.00
N ALA A 37 -4.74 2.82 0.71
CA ALA A 37 -3.44 3.26 0.21
C ALA A 37 -2.51 2.06 0.01
N LEU A 38 -1.82 2.02 -1.12
CA LEU A 38 -0.90 0.94 -1.49
C LEU A 38 0.54 1.40 -1.40
N LEU A 39 1.36 0.69 -0.61
CA LEU A 39 2.77 1.00 -0.40
C LEU A 39 3.64 -0.18 -0.81
N ASN A 40 4.78 0.11 -1.42
CA ASN A 40 5.83 -0.88 -1.61
C ASN A 40 7.21 -0.26 -1.36
N THR A 41 8.21 -1.10 -1.16
CA THR A 41 9.56 -0.67 -0.79
C THR A 41 10.59 -0.80 -1.92
N SER A 42 10.13 -1.12 -3.13
CA SER A 42 10.99 -1.46 -4.26
C SER A 42 10.43 -0.87 -5.55
N PRO A 43 11.16 0.03 -6.22
CA PRO A 43 10.77 0.54 -7.55
C PRO A 43 10.63 -0.55 -8.62
N ARG A 44 11.12 -1.77 -8.35
CA ARG A 44 11.02 -2.93 -9.24
C ARG A 44 9.74 -3.76 -9.03
N ALA A 45 8.96 -3.51 -7.98
CA ALA A 45 7.76 -4.26 -7.63
C ALA A 45 6.54 -3.85 -8.49
N THR A 46 6.69 -3.76 -9.81
CA THR A 46 5.68 -3.19 -10.70
C THR A 46 4.54 -4.17 -11.00
N TYR A 47 4.80 -5.48 -11.05
CA TYR A 47 3.80 -6.49 -11.40
C TYR A 47 2.85 -6.76 -10.24
N ALA A 48 3.40 -6.93 -9.03
CA ALA A 48 2.58 -7.09 -7.83
C ALA A 48 1.75 -5.83 -7.55
N GLN A 49 2.31 -4.64 -7.75
CA GLN A 49 1.59 -3.37 -7.57
C GLN A 49 0.42 -3.25 -8.56
N ALA A 50 0.64 -3.60 -9.84
CA ALA A 50 -0.41 -3.58 -10.85
C ALA A 50 -1.51 -4.61 -10.54
N SER A 51 -1.12 -5.85 -10.18
CA SER A 51 -2.07 -6.91 -9.82
C SER A 51 -2.86 -6.56 -8.56
N LEU A 52 -2.23 -5.99 -7.52
CA LEU A 52 -2.91 -5.58 -6.30
C LEU A 52 -3.90 -4.44 -6.55
N THR A 53 -3.52 -3.46 -7.39
CA THR A 53 -4.41 -2.37 -7.83
C THR A 53 -5.68 -2.92 -8.47
N GLU A 54 -5.54 -3.90 -9.38
CA GLU A 54 -6.68 -4.54 -10.02
C GLU A 54 -7.56 -5.30 -9.02
N ILE A 55 -6.95 -6.12 -8.15
CA ILE A 55 -7.67 -6.88 -7.12
C ILE A 55 -8.50 -5.95 -6.23
N VAL A 56 -7.89 -4.88 -5.72
CA VAL A 56 -8.58 -3.91 -4.85
C VAL A 56 -9.70 -3.20 -5.59
N THR A 57 -9.50 -2.84 -6.86
CA THR A 57 -10.51 -2.18 -7.70
C THR A 57 -11.72 -3.09 -7.92
N VAL A 58 -11.49 -4.36 -8.28
CA VAL A 58 -12.56 -5.35 -8.48
C VAL A 58 -13.33 -5.62 -7.18
N MET A 59 -12.65 -5.57 -6.03
CA MET A 59 -13.29 -5.67 -4.71
C MET A 59 -14.03 -4.40 -4.27
N THR A 60 -14.15 -3.38 -5.14
CA THR A 60 -14.78 -2.08 -4.84
C THR A 60 -14.06 -1.31 -3.72
N GLY A 61 -12.76 -1.53 -3.56
CA GLY A 61 -11.92 -0.71 -2.70
C GLY A 61 -11.65 0.65 -3.36
N ARG A 62 -11.66 1.74 -2.56
CA ARG A 62 -11.37 3.09 -3.06
C ARG A 62 -9.89 3.40 -2.91
N ILE A 63 -9.12 3.18 -3.98
CA ILE A 63 -7.69 3.48 -3.96
C ILE A 63 -7.46 4.99 -3.89
N VAL A 64 -6.66 5.43 -2.91
CA VAL A 64 -6.16 6.80 -2.77
C VAL A 64 -4.77 6.87 -3.42
N SER A 65 -4.76 7.15 -4.71
CA SER A 65 -3.54 7.11 -5.54
C SER A 65 -2.48 8.10 -5.05
N GLU A 66 -2.88 9.28 -4.58
CA GLU A 66 -2.00 10.34 -4.07
C GLU A 66 -1.31 9.96 -2.76
N ALA A 67 -1.85 8.97 -2.03
CA ALA A 67 -1.25 8.40 -0.83
C ALA A 67 -0.53 7.07 -1.08
N SER A 68 -0.61 6.54 -2.30
CA SER A 68 0.00 5.26 -2.68
C SER A 68 1.40 5.50 -3.23
N ILE A 69 2.43 5.24 -2.41
CA ILE A 69 3.82 5.62 -2.73
C ILE A 69 4.78 4.42 -2.68
N THR A 70 5.89 4.56 -3.40
CA THR A 70 7.03 3.64 -3.32
C THR A 70 8.14 4.28 -2.48
N ILE A 71 8.56 3.62 -1.40
CA ILE A 71 9.73 4.03 -0.60
C ILE A 71 10.95 3.21 -1.06
N PRO A 72 11.96 3.78 -1.75
CA PRO A 72 13.05 3.00 -2.34
C PRO A 72 14.06 2.49 -1.30
N LEU A 73 13.74 1.37 -0.65
CA LEU A 73 14.62 0.73 0.35
C LEU A 73 15.53 -0.36 -0.24
N LEU A 74 15.26 -0.79 -1.48
CA LEU A 74 16.03 -1.85 -2.15
C LEU A 74 17.53 -1.52 -2.15
N GLY A 75 18.32 -2.41 -1.55
CA GLY A 75 19.78 -2.28 -1.49
C GLY A 75 20.31 -1.27 -0.45
N ARG A 76 19.45 -0.58 0.31
CA ARG A 76 19.89 0.35 1.37
C ARG A 76 20.34 -0.35 2.67
N ASN A 77 19.96 -1.62 2.88
CA ASN A 77 20.28 -2.41 4.08
C ASN A 77 20.02 -1.68 5.40
N LEU A 78 18.92 -0.92 5.47
CA LEU A 78 18.51 -0.20 6.67
C LEU A 78 17.61 -1.10 7.52
N ASP A 79 17.84 -1.08 8.83
CA ASP A 79 16.88 -1.58 9.80
C ASP A 79 15.81 -0.50 10.11
N ALA A 80 14.92 -0.79 11.05
CA ALA A 80 13.88 0.16 11.44
C ALA A 80 14.45 1.49 11.96
N TYR A 81 15.57 1.46 12.70
CA TYR A 81 16.20 2.67 13.20
C TYR A 81 16.82 3.49 12.06
N GLY A 82 17.49 2.83 11.12
CA GLY A 82 18.05 3.47 9.93
C GLY A 82 16.97 4.09 9.04
N ILE A 83 15.81 3.43 8.89
CA ILE A 83 14.65 3.98 8.18
C ILE A 83 14.12 5.25 8.85
N VAL A 84 14.05 5.27 10.19
CA VAL A 84 13.56 6.43 10.95
C VAL A 84 14.57 7.57 11.00
N ALA A 85 15.88 7.25 10.99
CA ALA A 85 16.95 8.24 11.02
C ALA A 85 17.24 8.89 9.65
N ASP A 86 16.87 8.24 8.55
CA ASP A 86 16.91 8.83 7.21
C ASP A 86 15.98 10.06 7.17
N PRO A 87 16.42 11.23 6.66
CA PRO A 87 15.58 12.43 6.67
C PRO A 87 14.46 12.40 5.61
N GLU A 88 14.62 11.64 4.53
CA GLU A 88 13.70 11.61 3.39
C GLU A 88 12.57 10.60 3.60
N ILE A 89 12.89 9.41 4.13
CA ILE A 89 11.90 8.32 4.26
C ILE A 89 10.73 8.69 5.19
N PRO A 90 10.94 9.16 6.43
CA PRO A 90 9.85 9.56 7.32
C PRO A 90 9.09 10.78 6.79
N ALA A 91 9.76 11.70 6.09
CA ALA A 91 9.11 12.85 5.47
C ALA A 91 8.11 12.41 4.39
N ALA A 92 8.55 11.53 3.48
CA ALA A 92 7.69 10.97 2.43
C ALA A 92 6.53 10.16 3.02
N LEU A 93 6.80 9.31 4.01
CA LEU A 93 5.76 8.50 4.65
C LEU A 93 4.74 9.37 5.40
N LYS A 94 5.18 10.40 6.13
CA LYS A 94 4.29 11.35 6.81
C LYS A 94 3.43 12.13 5.81
N ALA A 95 3.99 12.56 4.69
CA ALA A 95 3.24 13.24 3.65
C ALA A 95 2.15 12.33 3.06
N ALA A 96 2.48 11.08 2.71
CA ALA A 96 1.49 10.13 2.20
C ALA A 96 0.40 9.80 3.23
N ILE A 97 0.76 9.62 4.50
CA ILE A 97 -0.23 9.41 5.58
C ILE A 97 -1.13 10.64 5.74
N ALA A 98 -0.59 11.86 5.71
CA ALA A 98 -1.39 13.07 5.79
C ALA A 98 -2.38 13.18 4.61
N THR A 99 -1.91 12.90 3.39
CA THR A 99 -2.78 12.80 2.20
C THR A 99 -3.87 11.76 2.38
N PHE A 100 -3.53 10.59 2.94
CA PHE A 100 -4.50 9.52 3.18
C PHE A 100 -5.55 9.91 4.21
N VAL A 101 -5.14 10.54 5.32
CA VAL A 101 -6.04 11.05 6.36
C VAL A 101 -7.02 12.06 5.76
N ASN A 102 -6.54 13.02 4.96
CA ASN A 102 -7.40 13.99 4.28
C ASN A 102 -8.40 13.29 3.36
N ALA A 103 -7.95 12.31 2.57
CA ALA A 103 -8.82 11.56 1.67
C ALA A 103 -9.88 10.73 2.40
N ILE A 104 -9.58 10.24 3.61
CA ILE A 104 -10.55 9.54 4.48
C ILE A 104 -11.58 10.52 5.05
N GLN A 105 -11.19 11.74 5.40
CA GLN A 105 -12.09 12.74 5.99
C GLN A 105 -13.03 13.39 4.96
N GLN A 106 -12.67 13.36 3.67
CA GLN A 106 -13.43 13.98 2.59
C GLN A 106 -14.41 13.05 1.87
N GLY A 107 -14.37 11.74 2.13
CA GLY A 107 -15.25 10.74 1.51
C GLY A 107 -16.11 10.05 2.54
#